data_AF-A0A4Q5TU56-F1
#
_entry.id   AF-A0A4Q5TU56-F1
#
_cell.length_a   1.000
_cell.length_b   1.000
_cell.length_c   1.000
_cell.angle_alpha   90.00
_cell.angle_beta   90.00
_cell.angle_gamma   90.00
#
_symmetry.space_group_name_H-M   'P 1'
#
loop_
_entity.id
_entity.type
_entity.pdbx_description
1 polymer ?
#
loop_
_entity_poly.entity_id
_entity_poly.type
_entity_poly.pdbx_seq_one_letter_code
_entity_poly.pdbx_strand_id
1 'polypeptide(L)'
;QINLLNDGNMWWVCVAIIAVAVTGKFFGSMVAARFVGQSWKDSFSIGALMNTRGLMELIVLNIGYDLGVLSPSIFAMLVIMALVTTFMTGPALDIINKIWPEKKPATGMPDKKRLYNILLTFRLPAKGVRLLRLANNFVAKSMGNSMVTAMHLSPSNELNQFNQTEYERENFEPIKAEAARLELPVTTLFKASSSITQDLTQTANLANFNLLLIGAGSSVFEGSLLGKILGLTTRIINPEKLYDTITGKGRLFESEPLDDTVRSILRNSEIPVGIYFDKGLDQPKRFLIPVLEPTDLFLLDFGSQLMRNNDATLVVTDPGGLAGTQQDLAKKLQELGERFPGKVSTQAIMGAHLPAQASDDLMLISLESWKKAIDQSVDWLPMTPSVLVIKP
;
A
#
# COMPACT_ATOMS: atom_id res chain seq x y z
N GLN A 1 18.75 30.49 -37.66
CA GLN A 1 19.27 31.63 -36.84
C GLN A 1 20.58 31.32 -36.08
N ILE A 2 21.15 30.11 -36.15
CA ILE A 2 22.48 29.81 -35.53
C ILE A 2 23.65 30.51 -36.24
N ASN A 3 23.44 30.99 -37.48
CA ASN A 3 24.46 31.64 -38.31
C ASN A 3 24.75 33.12 -37.96
N LEU A 4 24.14 33.66 -36.89
CA LEU A 4 24.36 35.04 -36.41
C LEU A 4 25.48 35.14 -35.36
N LEU A 5 25.97 34.01 -34.83
CA LEU A 5 27.07 33.91 -33.85
C LEU A 5 28.40 33.59 -34.53
N ASN A 6 28.73 34.27 -35.64
CA ASN A 6 29.90 33.92 -36.46
C ASN A 6 31.23 34.53 -35.97
N ASP A 7 31.17 35.44 -34.98
CA ASP A 7 32.35 35.99 -34.32
C ASP A 7 32.65 35.21 -33.04
N GLY A 8 33.87 34.70 -32.88
CA GLY A 8 34.30 33.93 -31.69
C GLY A 8 34.09 34.66 -30.35
N ASN A 9 34.03 36.00 -30.37
CA ASN A 9 33.72 36.83 -29.20
C ASN A 9 32.26 36.67 -28.73
N MET A 10 31.31 36.46 -29.65
CA MET A 10 29.89 36.30 -29.28
C MET A 10 29.62 34.96 -28.59
N TRP A 11 30.38 33.92 -28.93
CA TRP A 11 30.34 32.64 -28.22
C TRP A 11 30.83 32.73 -26.79
N TRP A 12 31.90 33.51 -26.54
CA TRP A 12 32.37 33.78 -25.18
C TRP A 12 31.33 34.49 -24.33
N VAL A 13 30.64 35.48 -24.91
CA VAL A 13 29.54 36.18 -24.22
C VAL A 13 28.38 35.22 -23.92
N CYS A 14 28.02 34.36 -24.87
CA CYS A 14 26.99 33.34 -24.67
C CYS A 14 27.33 32.39 -23.50
N VAL A 15 28.57 31.85 -23.48
CA VAL A 15 29.05 30.99 -22.40
C VAL A 15 29.06 31.73 -21.05
N ALA A 16 29.49 32.99 -21.03
CA ALA A 16 29.48 33.81 -19.82
C ALA A 16 28.06 34.02 -19.28
N ILE A 17 27.09 34.30 -20.15
CA ILE A 17 25.67 34.45 -19.78
C ILE A 17 25.15 33.14 -19.17
N ILE A 18 25.43 32.00 -19.80
CA ILE A 18 25.03 30.69 -19.28
C ILE A 18 25.66 30.45 -17.90
N ALA A 19 26.96 30.70 -17.74
CA ALA A 19 27.66 30.49 -16.49
C ALA A 19 27.07 31.33 -15.34
N VAL A 20 26.82 32.62 -15.58
CA VAL A 20 26.20 33.53 -14.59
C VAL A 20 24.78 33.10 -14.27
N ALA A 21 23.97 32.77 -15.29
CA ALA A 21 22.58 32.34 -15.09
C ALA A 21 22.48 31.06 -14.26
N VAL A 22 23.29 30.06 -14.58
CA VAL A 22 23.34 28.78 -13.87
C VAL A 22 23.80 28.99 -12.43
N THR A 23 24.94 29.63 -12.22
CA THR A 23 25.52 29.81 -10.88
C THR A 23 24.64 30.68 -9.99
N GLY A 24 24.08 31.77 -10.52
CA GLY A 24 23.20 32.68 -9.78
C GLY A 24 21.90 31.99 -9.35
N LYS A 25 21.19 31.34 -10.28
CA LYS A 25 19.93 30.65 -9.97
C LYS A 25 20.15 29.46 -9.04
N PHE A 26 21.19 28.66 -9.29
CA PHE A 26 21.52 27.48 -8.49
C PHE A 26 21.95 27.86 -7.06
N PHE A 27 22.93 28.74 -6.92
CA PHE A 27 23.52 29.07 -5.63
C PHE A 27 22.58 29.93 -4.79
N GLY A 28 21.89 30.89 -5.41
CA GLY A 28 20.95 31.77 -4.71
C GLY A 28 19.79 31.00 -4.07
N SER A 29 19.19 30.06 -4.81
CA SER A 29 18.10 29.24 -4.28
C SER A 29 18.57 28.15 -3.32
N MET A 30 19.75 27.57 -3.53
CA MET A 30 20.37 26.65 -2.58
C MET A 30 20.62 27.32 -1.21
N VAL A 31 21.20 28.52 -1.21
CA VAL A 31 21.47 29.28 0.02
C VAL A 31 20.16 29.66 0.72
N ALA A 32 19.16 30.12 -0.03
CA ALA A 32 17.83 30.43 0.51
C ALA A 32 17.17 29.19 1.14
N ALA A 33 17.17 28.05 0.45
CA ALA A 33 16.65 26.79 0.98
C ALA A 33 17.35 26.37 2.27
N ARG A 34 18.68 26.57 2.34
CA ARG A 34 19.47 26.26 3.52
C ARG A 34 19.14 27.16 4.72
N PHE A 35 18.80 28.42 4.48
CA PHE A 35 18.35 29.36 5.53
C PHE A 35 16.97 29.01 6.09
N VAL A 36 16.09 28.40 5.27
CA VAL A 36 14.75 27.95 5.69
C VAL A 36 14.79 26.57 6.38
N GLY A 37 15.99 26.01 6.61
CA GLY A 37 16.18 24.79 7.38
C GLY A 37 16.12 23.49 6.57
N GLN A 38 16.15 23.56 5.24
CA GLN A 38 16.21 22.37 4.38
C GLN A 38 17.55 21.64 4.51
N SER A 39 17.55 20.32 4.28
CA SER A 39 18.77 19.52 4.29
C SER A 39 19.71 19.93 3.16
N TRP A 40 21.01 19.59 3.25
CA TRP A 40 21.96 19.89 2.17
C TRP A 40 21.53 19.27 0.84
N LYS A 41 21.06 18.01 0.85
CA LYS A 41 20.56 17.33 -0.35
C LYS A 41 19.37 18.08 -0.96
N ASP A 42 18.41 18.47 -0.12
CA ASP A 42 17.20 19.15 -0.59
C ASP A 42 17.53 20.56 -1.10
N SER A 43 18.46 21.25 -0.44
CA SER A 43 18.95 22.56 -0.87
C SER A 43 19.65 22.52 -2.23
N PHE A 44 20.51 21.52 -2.47
CA PHE A 44 21.14 21.31 -3.78
C PHE A 44 20.13 20.89 -4.85
N SER A 45 19.15 20.05 -4.49
CA SER A 45 18.08 19.63 -5.41
C SER A 45 17.17 20.79 -5.81
N ILE A 46 16.78 21.64 -4.87
CA ILE A 46 16.03 22.89 -5.12
C ILE A 46 16.84 23.80 -6.05
N GLY A 47 18.15 23.95 -5.78
CA GLY A 47 19.10 24.67 -6.63
C GLY A 47 19.10 24.20 -8.08
N ALA A 48 19.17 22.89 -8.29
CA ALA A 48 19.12 22.29 -9.62
C ALA A 48 17.76 22.57 -10.29
N LEU A 49 16.65 22.34 -9.58
CA LEU A 49 15.29 22.46 -10.10
C LEU A 49 14.90 23.89 -10.51
N MET A 50 15.51 24.93 -9.94
CA MET A 50 15.25 26.32 -10.36
C MET A 50 15.64 26.61 -11.81
N ASN A 51 16.45 25.76 -12.43
CA ASN A 51 16.80 25.86 -13.84
C ASN A 51 15.78 25.17 -14.78
N THR A 52 14.77 24.48 -14.22
CA THR A 52 13.68 23.84 -14.98
C THR A 52 12.53 24.81 -15.18
N ARG A 53 12.49 25.50 -16.32
CA ARG A 53 11.31 26.28 -16.78
C ARG A 53 11.46 26.81 -18.22
N GLY A 54 12.10 26.05 -19.10
CA GLY A 54 12.43 26.49 -20.46
C GLY A 54 11.23 26.96 -21.28
N LEU A 55 10.06 26.32 -21.17
CA LEU A 55 8.88 26.71 -21.97
C LEU A 55 8.35 28.11 -21.63
N MET A 56 8.25 28.46 -20.34
CA MET A 56 7.80 29.81 -19.96
C MET A 56 8.83 30.87 -20.35
N GLU A 57 10.12 30.59 -20.21
CA GLU A 57 11.20 31.52 -20.56
C GLU A 57 11.21 31.80 -22.07
N LEU A 58 11.01 30.78 -22.91
CA LEU A 58 10.90 30.95 -24.36
C LEU A 58 9.69 31.82 -24.78
N ILE A 59 8.55 31.71 -24.09
CA ILE A 59 7.38 32.55 -24.36
C ILE A 59 7.72 34.02 -24.09
N VAL A 60 8.34 34.32 -22.94
CA VAL A 60 8.74 35.69 -22.58
C VAL A 60 9.80 36.23 -23.55
N LEU A 61 10.75 35.41 -23.97
CA LEU A 61 11.77 35.80 -24.95
C LEU A 61 11.16 36.13 -26.32
N ASN A 62 10.19 35.34 -26.79
CA ASN A 62 9.48 35.61 -28.04
C ASN A 62 8.73 36.95 -27.96
N ILE A 63 8.01 37.21 -26.87
CA ILE A 63 7.32 38.49 -26.67
C ILE A 63 8.33 39.66 -26.65
N GLY A 64 9.46 39.52 -25.96
CA GLY A 64 10.50 40.55 -25.91
C GLY A 64 11.19 40.82 -27.26
N TYR A 65 11.32 39.79 -28.10
CA TYR A 65 11.82 39.90 -29.47
C TYR A 65 10.81 40.61 -30.37
N ASP A 66 9.54 40.23 -30.30
CA ASP A 66 8.46 40.82 -31.09
C ASP A 66 8.23 42.30 -30.75
N LEU A 67 8.46 42.69 -29.50
CA LEU A 67 8.43 44.09 -29.04
C LEU A 67 9.68 44.90 -29.46
N GLY A 68 10.65 44.29 -30.14
CA GLY A 68 11.87 44.94 -30.61
C GLY A 68 12.89 45.25 -29.50
N VAL A 69 12.67 44.74 -28.28
CA VAL A 69 13.56 44.97 -27.13
C VAL A 69 14.82 44.10 -27.22
N LEU A 70 14.72 42.91 -27.82
CA LEU A 70 15.82 41.97 -27.98
C LEU A 70 16.32 41.96 -29.43
N SER A 71 17.62 42.13 -29.64
CA SER A 71 18.22 41.93 -30.96
C SER A 71 18.23 40.43 -31.33
N PRO A 72 18.22 40.07 -32.62
CA PRO A 72 18.23 38.67 -33.06
C PRO A 72 19.37 37.83 -32.46
N SER A 73 20.55 38.44 -32.27
CA SER A 73 21.71 37.78 -31.68
C SER A 73 21.53 37.51 -30.18
N ILE A 74 20.98 38.46 -29.42
CA ILE A 74 20.72 38.30 -27.97
C ILE A 74 19.59 37.29 -27.74
N PHE A 75 18.53 37.35 -28.55
CA PHE A 75 17.44 36.38 -28.51
C PHE A 75 17.97 34.95 -28.69
N ALA A 76 18.81 34.72 -29.70
CA ALA A 76 19.41 33.40 -29.93
C ALA A 76 20.27 32.93 -28.74
N MET A 77 21.07 33.80 -28.13
CA MET A 77 21.86 33.46 -26.95
C MET A 77 20.98 33.07 -25.75
N LEU A 78 19.90 33.80 -25.50
CA LEU A 78 18.99 33.53 -24.38
C LEU A 78 18.17 32.24 -24.59
N VAL A 79 17.79 31.94 -25.83
CA VAL A 79 17.15 30.66 -26.19
C VAL A 79 18.10 29.49 -25.94
N ILE A 80 19.36 29.60 -26.38
CA ILE A 80 20.39 28.56 -26.15
C ILE A 80 20.59 28.36 -24.64
N MET A 81 20.68 29.45 -23.88
CA MET A 81 20.81 29.38 -22.43
C MET A 81 19.65 28.60 -21.79
N ALA A 82 18.39 28.93 -22.10
CA ALA A 82 17.22 28.26 -21.53
C ALA A 82 17.17 26.75 -21.82
N LEU A 83 17.58 26.35 -23.02
CA LEU A 83 17.65 24.93 -23.41
C LEU A 83 18.77 24.20 -22.68
N VAL A 84 19.96 24.80 -22.62
CA VAL A 84 21.14 24.21 -21.97
C VAL A 84 20.90 24.05 -20.47
N THR A 85 20.36 25.06 -19.79
CA THR A 85 20.08 24.98 -18.35
C THR A 85 19.02 23.94 -18.01
N THR A 86 18.00 23.80 -18.87
CA THR A 86 16.96 22.76 -18.71
C THR A 86 17.56 21.37 -18.85
N PHE A 87 18.36 21.15 -19.91
CA PHE A 87 18.98 19.84 -20.16
C PHE A 87 19.98 19.46 -19.06
N MET A 88 20.73 20.43 -18.54
CA MET A 88 21.69 20.22 -17.46
C MET A 88 21.04 19.80 -16.14
N THR A 89 19.76 20.11 -15.92
CA THR A 89 19.11 19.85 -14.63
C THR A 89 18.98 18.35 -14.33
N GLY A 90 18.64 17.52 -15.33
CA GLY A 90 18.51 16.08 -15.15
C GLY A 90 19.81 15.43 -14.62
N PRO A 91 20.93 15.56 -15.35
CA PRO A 91 22.23 15.04 -14.91
C PRO A 91 22.69 15.63 -13.57
N ALA A 92 22.40 16.91 -13.30
CA ALA A 92 22.74 17.52 -12.01
C ALA A 92 21.99 16.85 -10.84
N LEU A 93 20.70 16.56 -11.01
CA LEU A 93 19.92 15.82 -10.01
C LEU A 93 20.42 14.39 -9.82
N ASP A 94 20.80 13.70 -10.89
CA ASP A 94 21.38 12.35 -10.81
C ASP A 94 22.70 12.33 -10.03
N ILE A 95 23.56 13.34 -10.25
CA ILE A 95 24.83 13.50 -9.51
C ILE A 95 24.55 13.82 -8.04
N ILE A 96 23.61 14.73 -7.74
CA ILE A 96 23.23 15.06 -6.35
C ILE A 96 22.72 13.80 -5.64
N ASN A 97 21.87 13.01 -6.29
CA ASN A 97 21.37 11.74 -5.76
C ASN A 97 22.47 10.69 -5.59
N LYS A 98 23.53 10.73 -6.41
CA LYS A 98 24.68 9.82 -6.27
C LYS A 98 25.63 10.22 -5.14
N ILE A 99 25.84 11.52 -4.91
CA ILE A 99 26.72 12.06 -3.85
C ILE A 99 26.03 12.01 -2.49
N TRP A 100 24.74 12.34 -2.46
CA TRP A 100 23.85 12.17 -1.31
C TRP A 100 22.81 11.11 -1.63
N PRO A 101 23.20 9.82 -1.64
CA PRO A 101 22.26 8.73 -1.78
C PRO A 101 21.16 8.94 -0.76
N GLU A 102 19.93 8.93 -1.26
CA GLU A 102 18.76 8.94 -0.42
C GLU A 102 18.98 7.86 0.64
N LYS A 103 19.00 8.28 1.90
CA LYS A 103 19.13 7.33 3.00
C LYS A 103 17.82 6.53 2.95
N LYS A 104 17.82 5.41 2.21
CA LYS A 104 16.82 4.37 2.39
C LYS A 104 16.68 4.21 3.89
N PRO A 105 15.47 4.29 4.47
CA PRO A 105 15.29 4.07 5.90
C PRO A 105 16.10 2.83 6.26
N ALA A 106 17.02 3.01 7.21
CA ALA A 106 18.22 2.20 7.35
C ALA A 106 17.97 0.71 7.10
N THR A 107 18.34 0.22 5.92
CA THR A 107 18.57 -1.20 5.70
C THR A 107 19.89 -1.56 6.38
N GLY A 108 19.90 -1.56 7.71
CA GLY A 108 20.45 -2.73 8.36
C GLY A 108 19.49 -3.85 7.98
N MET A 109 19.94 -4.83 7.21
CA MET A 109 19.21 -6.10 7.14
C MET A 109 19.64 -6.88 8.37
N PRO A 110 18.85 -6.97 9.45
CA PRO A 110 18.87 -8.19 10.23
C PRO A 110 18.64 -9.32 9.24
N ASP A 111 19.48 -10.33 9.31
CA ASP A 111 19.38 -11.62 8.64
C ASP A 111 17.96 -11.90 8.09
N LYS A 112 17.77 -11.78 6.77
CA LYS A 112 16.46 -11.84 6.06
C LYS A 112 15.64 -13.10 6.36
N LYS A 113 16.23 -14.10 7.00
CA LYS A 113 15.58 -15.33 7.43
C LYS A 113 14.76 -15.24 8.72
N ARG A 114 14.72 -14.08 9.41
CA ARG A 114 14.07 -13.99 10.73
C ARG A 114 12.95 -12.95 10.88
N LEU A 115 12.75 -12.02 9.95
CA LEU A 115 11.80 -10.92 10.15
C LEU A 115 10.43 -11.22 9.53
N TYR A 116 9.35 -11.16 10.33
CA TYR A 116 7.97 -11.21 9.85
C TYR A 116 7.41 -9.79 9.77
N ASN A 117 7.33 -9.25 8.56
CA ASN A 117 6.98 -7.86 8.30
C ASN A 117 5.62 -7.75 7.63
N ILE A 118 4.74 -6.93 8.21
CA ILE A 118 3.36 -6.74 7.77
C ILE A 118 3.20 -5.31 7.28
N LEU A 119 2.71 -5.16 6.05
CA LEU A 119 2.20 -3.89 5.53
C LEU A 119 0.68 -3.88 5.68
N LEU A 120 0.12 -2.91 6.37
CA LEU A 120 -1.33 -2.68 6.37
C LEU A 120 -1.65 -1.37 5.68
N THR A 121 -2.76 -1.32 4.96
CA THR A 121 -3.26 -0.09 4.32
C THR A 121 -4.69 0.21 4.74
N PHE A 122 -4.98 1.49 4.98
CA PHE A 122 -6.27 1.94 5.42
C PHE A 122 -6.64 3.29 4.82
N ARG A 123 -7.91 3.43 4.41
CA ARG A 123 -8.49 4.71 4.00
C ARG A 123 -9.14 5.44 5.17
N LEU A 124 -9.74 4.69 6.10
CA LEU A 124 -10.42 5.21 7.28
C LEU A 124 -9.62 4.83 8.53
N PRO A 125 -9.30 5.78 9.44
CA PRO A 125 -8.49 5.50 10.62
C PRO A 125 -9.04 4.38 11.49
N ALA A 126 -10.36 4.34 11.70
CA ALA A 126 -11.03 3.28 12.46
C ALA A 126 -10.81 1.87 11.88
N LYS A 127 -10.69 1.75 10.55
CA LYS A 127 -10.34 0.47 9.90
C LYS A 127 -8.85 0.15 10.05
N GLY A 128 -7.99 1.16 10.02
CA GLY A 128 -6.56 1.02 10.31
C GLY A 128 -6.31 0.45 11.70
N VAL A 129 -7.04 0.92 12.72
CA VAL A 129 -6.99 0.38 14.10
C VAL A 129 -7.34 -1.11 14.13
N ARG A 130 -8.41 -1.52 13.45
CA ARG A 130 -8.83 -2.94 13.38
C ARG A 130 -7.80 -3.82 12.68
N LEU A 131 -7.21 -3.34 11.59
CA LEU A 131 -6.12 -4.03 10.90
C LEU A 131 -4.86 -4.12 11.75
N LEU A 132 -4.57 -3.08 12.54
CA LEU A 132 -3.43 -3.07 13.45
C LEU A 132 -3.59 -4.11 14.56
N ARG A 133 -4.79 -4.25 15.13
CA ARG A 133 -5.10 -5.33 16.08
C ARG A 133 -4.90 -6.71 15.47
N LEU A 134 -5.39 -6.92 14.25
CA LEU A 134 -5.12 -8.17 13.53
C LEU A 134 -3.61 -8.39 13.32
N ALA A 135 -2.88 -7.39 12.84
CA ALA A 135 -1.44 -7.47 12.62
C ALA A 135 -0.69 -7.83 13.92
N ASN A 136 -1.07 -7.23 15.05
CA ASN A 136 -0.49 -7.54 16.36
C ASN A 136 -0.59 -9.04 16.70
N ASN A 137 -1.70 -9.70 16.35
CA ASN A 137 -1.87 -11.14 16.58
C ASN A 137 -0.83 -12.01 15.84
N PHE A 138 -0.16 -11.48 14.81
CA PHE A 138 0.91 -12.16 14.08
C PHE A 138 2.32 -11.82 14.57
N VAL A 139 2.51 -10.80 15.42
CA VAL A 139 3.85 -10.27 15.76
C VAL A 139 4.09 -9.98 17.25
N ALA A 140 3.07 -10.06 18.10
CA ALA A 140 3.12 -9.60 19.49
C ALA A 140 4.25 -10.22 20.33
N LYS A 141 4.58 -11.50 20.14
CA LYS A 141 5.67 -12.18 20.87
C LYS A 141 6.99 -12.25 20.08
N SER A 142 7.03 -11.67 18.87
CA SER A 142 8.21 -11.67 17.98
C SER A 142 8.67 -10.28 17.57
N MET A 143 8.34 -9.23 18.34
CA MET A 143 8.62 -7.82 17.99
C MET A 143 10.10 -7.50 17.71
N GLY A 144 11.05 -8.17 18.36
CA GLY A 144 12.48 -8.02 18.05
C GLY A 144 12.87 -8.51 16.64
N ASN A 145 12.00 -9.30 16.02
CA ASN A 145 12.15 -9.90 14.71
C ASN A 145 10.88 -9.68 13.85
N SER A 146 10.14 -8.59 14.04
CA SER A 146 8.92 -8.31 13.28
C SER A 146 8.69 -6.81 13.17
N MET A 147 8.09 -6.36 12.07
CA MET A 147 7.78 -4.95 11.86
C MET A 147 6.38 -4.80 11.29
N VAL A 148 5.63 -3.83 11.81
CA VAL A 148 4.34 -3.44 11.25
C VAL A 148 4.45 -2.05 10.65
N THR A 149 4.12 -1.93 9.36
CA THR A 149 4.04 -0.65 8.66
C THR A 149 2.60 -0.33 8.35
N ALA A 150 2.11 0.80 8.84
CA ALA A 150 0.79 1.33 8.55
C ALA A 150 0.90 2.37 7.44
N MET A 151 0.29 2.10 6.28
CA MET A 151 0.33 2.95 5.10
C MET A 151 -1.01 3.63 4.86
N HIS A 152 -0.97 4.93 4.58
CA HIS A 152 -2.12 5.70 4.13
C HIS A 152 -1.77 6.43 2.84
N LEU A 153 -2.60 6.22 1.82
CA LEU A 153 -2.48 6.83 0.50
C LEU A 153 -3.66 7.79 0.32
N SER A 154 -3.34 9.07 0.10
CA SER A 154 -4.33 10.10 -0.15
C SER A 154 -4.23 10.57 -1.62
N PRO A 155 -5.37 10.73 -2.32
CA PRO A 155 -5.38 11.29 -3.66
C PRO A 155 -4.67 12.64 -3.74
N SER A 156 -3.79 12.84 -4.73
CA SER A 156 -3.02 14.09 -4.85
C SER A 156 -3.87 15.35 -5.02
N ASN A 157 -5.12 15.22 -5.46
CA ASN A 157 -6.06 16.33 -5.61
C ASN A 157 -6.77 16.71 -4.29
N GLU A 158 -6.70 15.88 -3.26
CA GLU A 158 -7.29 16.17 -1.94
C GLU A 158 -6.30 16.89 -1.00
N LEU A 159 -5.03 16.99 -1.40
CA LEU A 159 -3.96 17.54 -0.56
C LEU A 159 -3.56 18.96 -0.97
N ASN A 160 -3.88 19.92 -0.11
CA ASN A 160 -3.26 21.24 -0.13
C ASN A 160 -1.97 21.21 0.70
N GLN A 161 -0.88 21.80 0.20
CA GLN A 161 0.45 21.80 0.85
C GLN A 161 0.44 22.33 2.29
N PHE A 162 -0.53 23.19 2.65
CA PHE A 162 -0.67 23.73 4.00
C PHE A 162 -1.30 22.76 5.02
N ASN A 163 -2.06 21.75 4.57
CA ASN A 163 -2.81 20.85 5.45
C ASN A 163 -2.28 19.40 5.49
N GLN A 164 -1.25 19.07 4.72
CA GLN A 164 -0.76 17.70 4.61
C GLN A 164 -0.31 17.11 5.95
N THR A 165 0.44 17.86 6.75
CA THR A 165 0.92 17.42 8.07
C THR A 165 -0.22 17.20 9.05
N GLU A 166 -1.24 18.05 9.01
CA GLU A 166 -2.42 17.93 9.87
C GLU A 166 -3.27 16.73 9.47
N TYR A 167 -3.50 16.54 8.17
CA TYR A 167 -4.23 15.40 7.63
C TYR A 167 -3.52 14.07 7.94
N GLU A 168 -2.19 14.02 7.78
CA GLU A 168 -1.39 12.87 8.21
C GLU A 168 -1.55 12.61 9.70
N ARG A 169 -1.41 13.65 10.54
CA ARG A 169 -1.56 13.55 11.99
C ARG A 169 -2.93 12.97 12.35
N GLU A 170 -4.02 13.52 11.82
CA GLU A 170 -5.39 13.08 12.08
C GLU A 170 -5.63 11.63 11.67
N ASN A 171 -5.09 11.22 10.51
CA ASN A 171 -5.29 9.84 10.03
C ASN A 171 -4.49 8.81 10.84
N PHE A 172 -3.30 9.18 11.33
CA PHE A 172 -2.43 8.27 12.08
C PHE A 172 -2.58 8.35 13.60
N GLU A 173 -3.23 9.37 14.16
CA GLU A 173 -3.40 9.52 15.60
C GLU A 173 -4.13 8.33 16.25
N PRO A 174 -5.26 7.82 15.72
CA PRO A 174 -5.90 6.62 16.27
C PRO A 174 -5.03 5.36 16.17
N ILE A 175 -4.20 5.26 15.13
CA ILE A 175 -3.31 4.12 14.87
C ILE A 175 -2.16 4.15 15.87
N LYS A 176 -1.58 5.32 16.11
CA LYS A 176 -0.52 5.53 17.11
C LYS A 176 -1.02 5.28 18.52
N ALA A 177 -2.23 5.74 18.85
CA ALA A 177 -2.87 5.49 20.14
C ALA A 177 -3.08 3.99 20.38
N GLU A 178 -3.60 3.26 19.39
CA GLU A 178 -3.77 1.81 19.49
C GLU A 178 -2.43 1.07 19.53
N ALA A 179 -1.44 1.49 18.73
CA ALA A 179 -0.09 0.93 18.76
C ALA A 179 0.54 1.05 20.15
N ALA A 180 0.40 2.21 20.80
CA ALA A 180 0.85 2.43 22.16
C ALA A 180 0.11 1.52 23.17
N ARG A 181 -1.22 1.36 23.03
CA ARG A 181 -2.01 0.43 23.86
C ARG A 181 -1.53 -1.02 23.73
N LEU A 182 -1.11 -1.42 22.54
CA LEU A 182 -0.64 -2.77 22.24
C LEU A 182 0.87 -2.96 22.49
N GLU A 183 1.58 -1.90 22.92
CA GLU A 183 3.05 -1.87 23.02
C GLU A 183 3.75 -2.29 21.70
N LEU A 184 3.11 -2.04 20.56
CA LEU A 184 3.54 -2.47 19.25
C LEU A 184 4.28 -1.34 18.52
N PRO A 185 5.57 -1.48 18.19
CA PRO A 185 6.26 -0.52 17.35
C PRO A 185 5.67 -0.50 15.92
N VAL A 186 5.13 0.64 15.50
CA VAL A 186 4.53 0.82 14.17
C VAL A 186 5.25 1.92 13.39
N THR A 187 5.66 1.58 12.18
CA THR A 187 6.15 2.57 11.19
C THR A 187 4.96 3.15 10.44
N THR A 188 4.82 4.47 10.38
CA THR A 188 3.76 5.13 9.60
C THR A 188 4.30 5.59 8.24
N LEU A 189 3.56 5.34 7.16
CA LEU A 189 3.90 5.75 5.80
C LEU A 189 2.72 6.52 5.17
N PHE A 190 2.86 7.83 5.06
CA PHE A 190 1.93 8.69 4.34
C PHE A 190 2.44 8.97 2.93
N LYS A 191 1.57 8.86 1.91
CA LYS A 191 1.94 9.21 0.53
C LYS A 191 0.78 9.86 -0.21
N ALA A 192 1.04 11.02 -0.80
CA ALA A 192 0.17 11.63 -1.81
C ALA A 192 0.31 10.83 -3.12
N SER A 193 -0.80 10.40 -3.71
CA SER A 193 -0.78 9.51 -4.87
C SER A 193 -1.77 9.90 -5.95
N SER A 194 -1.30 9.91 -7.19
CA SER A 194 -2.14 9.97 -8.39
C SER A 194 -2.59 8.59 -8.87
N SER A 195 -2.04 7.50 -8.30
CA SER A 195 -2.33 6.11 -8.67
C SER A 195 -2.17 5.22 -7.43
N ILE A 196 -3.16 5.28 -6.53
CA ILE A 196 -3.15 4.64 -5.20
C ILE A 196 -2.82 3.16 -5.30
N THR A 197 -3.49 2.45 -6.20
CA THR A 197 -3.32 1.01 -6.37
C THR A 197 -1.92 0.64 -6.80
N GLN A 198 -1.35 1.38 -7.76
CA GLN A 198 0.01 1.14 -8.24
C GLN A 198 1.03 1.40 -7.12
N ASP A 199 0.90 2.55 -6.45
CA ASP A 199 1.79 2.94 -5.35
C ASP A 199 1.75 1.95 -4.18
N LEU A 200 0.55 1.46 -3.84
CA LEU A 200 0.38 0.42 -2.83
C LEU A 200 1.10 -0.86 -3.24
N THR A 201 0.86 -1.36 -4.45
CA THR A 201 1.48 -2.62 -4.92
C THR A 201 2.99 -2.49 -5.07
N GLN A 202 3.49 -1.35 -5.53
CA GLN A 202 4.94 -1.09 -5.59
C GLN A 202 5.57 -1.09 -4.19
N THR A 203 4.87 -0.54 -3.20
CA THR A 203 5.33 -0.54 -1.80
C THR A 203 5.26 -1.94 -1.19
N ALA A 204 4.19 -2.69 -1.45
CA ALA A 204 4.02 -4.06 -0.98
C ALA A 204 5.06 -5.03 -1.56
N ASN A 205 5.41 -4.86 -2.83
CA ASN A 205 6.39 -5.69 -3.53
C ASN A 205 7.84 -5.34 -3.16
N LEU A 206 8.07 -4.34 -2.29
CA LEU A 206 9.40 -4.15 -1.72
C LEU A 206 9.79 -5.41 -0.94
N ALA A 207 11.05 -5.83 -1.05
CA ALA A 207 11.55 -7.12 -0.58
C ALA A 207 11.61 -7.30 0.96
N ASN A 208 10.87 -6.49 1.70
CA ASN A 208 10.83 -6.42 3.15
C ASN A 208 9.45 -6.70 3.74
N PHE A 209 8.45 -7.14 2.97
CA PHE A 209 7.14 -7.51 3.52
C PHE A 209 6.81 -8.99 3.25
N ASN A 210 6.13 -9.62 4.20
CA ASN A 210 5.67 -11.02 4.12
C ASN A 210 4.15 -11.11 3.93
N LEU A 211 3.42 -10.05 4.27
CA LEU A 211 1.96 -10.01 4.20
C LEU A 211 1.49 -8.57 3.99
N LEU A 212 0.64 -8.36 2.98
CA LEU A 212 -0.15 -7.16 2.80
C LEU A 212 -1.54 -7.38 3.40
N LEU A 213 -1.94 -6.58 4.39
CA LEU A 213 -3.27 -6.57 4.96
C LEU A 213 -4.12 -5.42 4.42
N ILE A 214 -5.29 -5.76 3.88
CA ILE A 214 -6.29 -4.80 3.41
C ILE A 214 -7.63 -5.05 4.12
N GLY A 215 -8.28 -3.97 4.57
CA GLY A 215 -9.60 -4.06 5.19
C GLY A 215 -10.71 -4.09 4.16
N ALA A 216 -11.68 -4.99 4.32
CA ALA A 216 -12.85 -5.03 3.46
C ALA A 216 -13.79 -3.81 3.65
N GLY A 217 -14.54 -3.45 2.60
CA GLY A 217 -15.55 -2.39 2.63
C GLY A 217 -16.69 -2.65 3.61
N SER A 218 -17.54 -1.67 3.93
CA SER A 218 -18.74 -1.87 4.77
C SER A 218 -19.84 -2.67 4.05
N SER A 219 -19.84 -2.72 2.72
CA SER A 219 -20.85 -3.40 1.88
C SER A 219 -20.59 -4.89 1.65
N VAL A 220 -19.82 -5.57 2.51
CA VAL A 220 -19.43 -6.98 2.29
C VAL A 220 -20.60 -7.93 2.49
N PHE A 221 -21.39 -7.72 3.53
CA PHE A 221 -22.44 -8.64 3.95
C PHE A 221 -23.77 -8.42 3.24
N GLU A 222 -23.85 -7.37 2.41
CA GLU A 222 -25.08 -6.94 1.74
C GLU A 222 -25.14 -7.22 0.24
N GLY A 223 -24.20 -8.02 -0.29
CA GLY A 223 -24.13 -8.38 -1.72
C GLY A 223 -22.71 -8.62 -2.23
N SER A 224 -21.88 -9.26 -1.39
CA SER A 224 -20.53 -9.79 -1.61
C SER A 224 -19.62 -8.97 -2.52
N LEU A 225 -18.74 -8.17 -1.91
CA LEU A 225 -17.50 -7.67 -2.54
C LEU A 225 -16.82 -8.79 -3.34
N LEU A 226 -16.72 -10.02 -2.79
CA LEU A 226 -16.13 -11.12 -3.55
C LEU A 226 -16.98 -11.65 -4.71
N GLY A 227 -18.31 -11.78 -4.60
CA GLY A 227 -19.12 -12.18 -5.75
C GLY A 227 -19.07 -11.16 -6.89
N LYS A 228 -19.01 -9.86 -6.56
CA LYS A 228 -18.80 -8.80 -7.55
C LYS A 228 -17.36 -8.74 -8.07
N ILE A 229 -16.34 -9.00 -7.23
CA ILE A 229 -14.90 -9.18 -7.59
C ILE A 229 -14.64 -10.45 -8.43
N LEU A 230 -15.58 -11.38 -8.50
CA LEU A 230 -15.43 -12.64 -9.21
C LEU A 230 -16.31 -12.78 -10.45
N GLY A 231 -17.12 -11.76 -10.78
CA GLY A 231 -17.96 -11.77 -11.98
C GLY A 231 -19.31 -12.46 -11.81
N LEU A 232 -19.76 -12.70 -10.57
CA LEU A 232 -21.12 -13.17 -10.27
C LEU A 232 -22.11 -12.01 -10.37
N THR A 233 -22.24 -11.42 -11.56
CA THR A 233 -23.33 -10.51 -11.85
C THR A 233 -24.62 -11.34 -12.02
N THR A 234 -25.69 -10.96 -11.32
CA THR A 234 -27.13 -11.23 -11.62
C THR A 234 -27.96 -12.24 -10.81
N ARG A 235 -27.46 -12.98 -9.81
CA ARG A 235 -28.35 -13.91 -9.03
C ARG A 235 -28.67 -13.54 -7.58
N ILE A 236 -28.16 -12.41 -7.09
CA ILE A 236 -28.29 -12.02 -5.68
C ILE A 236 -29.19 -10.78 -5.60
N ILE A 237 -30.47 -10.93 -5.93
CA ILE A 237 -31.49 -9.94 -5.59
C ILE A 237 -32.15 -10.41 -4.31
N ASN A 238 -31.88 -9.73 -3.21
CA ASN A 238 -32.62 -9.89 -1.97
C ASN A 238 -34.01 -9.23 -2.16
N PRO A 239 -35.13 -9.97 -2.14
CA PRO A 239 -36.46 -9.41 -2.41
C PRO A 239 -36.88 -8.31 -1.41
N GLU A 240 -36.31 -8.29 -0.21
CA GLU A 240 -36.57 -7.23 0.78
C GLU A 240 -35.99 -5.87 0.36
N LYS A 241 -34.87 -5.84 -0.39
CA LYS A 241 -34.26 -4.59 -0.88
C LYS A 241 -35.05 -3.92 -2.02
N LEU A 242 -35.95 -4.65 -2.68
CA LEU A 242 -36.82 -4.08 -3.70
C LEU A 242 -37.87 -3.15 -3.08
N TYR A 243 -38.25 -3.39 -1.81
CA TYR A 243 -39.27 -2.61 -1.12
C TYR A 243 -38.79 -1.18 -0.79
N ASP A 244 -37.54 -1.05 -0.34
CA ASP A 244 -36.93 0.26 -0.04
C ASP A 244 -36.61 1.07 -1.31
N THR A 245 -36.48 0.40 -2.45
CA THR A 245 -36.25 1.05 -3.76
C THR A 245 -37.53 1.73 -4.27
N ILE A 246 -38.71 1.29 -3.82
CA ILE A 246 -40.01 1.86 -4.23
C ILE A 246 -40.44 3.03 -3.32
N THR A 247 -39.83 3.20 -2.14
CA THR A 247 -40.19 4.25 -1.18
C THR A 247 -39.35 5.52 -1.26
N GLY A 248 -38.42 5.61 -2.22
CA GLY A 248 -37.73 6.86 -2.56
C GLY A 248 -36.83 7.44 -1.46
N LYS A 249 -36.42 6.65 -0.47
CA LYS A 249 -35.53 7.08 0.62
C LYS A 249 -34.18 6.36 0.54
N GLY A 250 -33.34 6.78 -0.40
CA GLY A 250 -31.94 6.34 -0.46
C GLY A 250 -31.14 7.21 -1.41
N ARG A 251 -30.10 7.88 -0.88
CA ARG A 251 -29.22 8.79 -1.62
C ARG A 251 -28.54 8.05 -2.78
N LEU A 252 -28.83 8.49 -4.00
CA LEU A 252 -28.17 8.05 -5.22
C LEU A 252 -26.77 8.67 -5.32
N PHE A 253 -25.80 7.81 -5.65
CA PHE A 253 -24.39 8.07 -6.00
C PHE A 253 -23.41 8.35 -4.85
N GLU A 254 -22.55 7.37 -4.56
CA GLU A 254 -21.13 7.54 -4.21
C GLU A 254 -20.45 6.17 -4.02
N SER A 255 -19.68 5.71 -5.01
CA SER A 255 -18.45 4.93 -4.83
C SER A 255 -17.96 4.41 -6.19
N GLU A 256 -16.71 4.71 -6.56
CA GLU A 256 -15.97 3.81 -7.44
C GLU A 256 -16.12 2.37 -6.91
N PRO A 257 -16.33 1.35 -7.77
CA PRO A 257 -16.44 -0.02 -7.30
C PRO A 257 -15.10 -0.43 -6.69
N LEU A 258 -15.06 -0.42 -5.36
CA LEU A 258 -13.98 -0.89 -4.50
C LEU A 258 -13.46 -2.28 -4.95
N ASP A 259 -14.29 -3.02 -5.68
CA ASP A 259 -14.03 -4.28 -6.37
C ASP A 259 -12.84 -4.23 -7.35
N ASP A 260 -12.71 -3.21 -8.19
CA ASP A 260 -11.63 -3.13 -9.20
C ASP A 260 -10.26 -2.86 -8.57
N THR A 261 -10.27 -2.05 -7.50
CA THR A 261 -9.06 -1.77 -6.71
C THR A 261 -8.53 -3.05 -6.06
N VAL A 262 -9.39 -3.82 -5.38
CA VAL A 262 -8.99 -5.08 -4.74
C VAL A 262 -8.52 -6.10 -5.78
N ARG A 263 -9.22 -6.26 -6.91
CA ARG A 263 -8.78 -7.13 -8.02
C ARG A 263 -7.38 -6.77 -8.51
N SER A 264 -7.13 -5.48 -8.68
CA SER A 264 -5.84 -4.97 -9.16
C SER A 264 -4.72 -5.20 -8.14
N ILE A 265 -4.97 -4.98 -6.84
CA ILE A 265 -4.03 -5.33 -5.76
C ILE A 265 -3.70 -6.83 -5.80
N LEU A 266 -4.72 -7.68 -5.84
CA LEU A 266 -4.54 -9.12 -5.87
C LEU A 266 -3.75 -9.58 -7.11
N ARG A 267 -3.93 -8.92 -8.25
CA ARG A 267 -3.23 -9.29 -9.50
C ARG A 267 -1.77 -8.84 -9.50
N ASN A 268 -1.46 -7.68 -8.94
CA ASN A 268 -0.14 -7.05 -9.06
C ASN A 268 0.74 -7.23 -7.81
N SER A 269 0.20 -7.77 -6.71
CA SER A 269 0.97 -8.10 -5.51
C SER A 269 1.82 -9.36 -5.74
N GLU A 270 3.10 -9.27 -5.40
CA GLU A 270 4.07 -10.39 -5.42
C GLU A 270 4.20 -11.08 -4.05
N ILE A 271 3.52 -10.54 -3.04
CA ILE A 271 3.45 -11.09 -1.68
C ILE A 271 2.03 -11.52 -1.34
N PRO A 272 1.85 -12.40 -0.34
CA PRO A 272 0.53 -12.77 0.15
C PRO A 272 -0.31 -11.55 0.53
N VAL A 273 -1.59 -11.56 0.13
CA VAL A 273 -2.56 -10.51 0.43
C VAL A 273 -3.67 -11.08 1.31
N GLY A 274 -3.79 -10.54 2.52
CA GLY A 274 -4.86 -10.83 3.46
C GLY A 274 -5.98 -9.78 3.37
N ILE A 275 -7.18 -10.21 2.97
CA ILE A 275 -8.39 -9.41 2.97
C ILE A 275 -9.13 -9.66 4.28
N TYR A 276 -9.21 -8.64 5.13
CA TYR A 276 -9.79 -8.76 6.46
C TYR A 276 -11.23 -8.29 6.52
N PHE A 277 -12.11 -9.18 6.95
CA PHE A 277 -13.52 -8.95 7.23
C PHE A 277 -13.73 -8.93 8.73
N ASP A 278 -13.76 -7.73 9.29
CA ASP A 278 -13.86 -7.55 10.73
C ASP A 278 -15.31 -7.70 11.22
N LYS A 279 -15.50 -8.57 12.21
CA LYS A 279 -16.74 -8.71 12.98
C LYS A 279 -16.52 -8.42 14.48
N GLY A 280 -15.58 -7.54 14.79
CA GLY A 280 -15.31 -7.10 16.16
C GLY A 280 -14.29 -7.98 16.89
N LEU A 281 -13.31 -8.53 16.16
CA LEU A 281 -12.21 -9.27 16.77
C LEU A 281 -11.31 -8.31 17.58
N ASP A 282 -11.02 -8.68 18.83
CA ASP A 282 -9.97 -8.04 19.62
C ASP A 282 -8.71 -8.93 19.64
N GLN A 283 -8.80 -10.09 20.28
CA GLN A 283 -7.78 -11.14 20.23
C GLN A 283 -8.45 -12.50 20.05
N PRO A 284 -8.00 -13.34 19.09
CA PRO A 284 -8.54 -14.67 18.92
C PRO A 284 -8.06 -15.57 20.08
N LYS A 285 -9.01 -16.22 20.75
CA LYS A 285 -8.76 -17.35 21.67
C LYS A 285 -8.80 -18.67 20.91
N ARG A 286 -9.61 -18.73 19.85
CA ARG A 286 -9.74 -19.88 18.98
C ARG A 286 -9.87 -19.42 17.54
N PHE A 287 -9.13 -20.05 16.64
CA PHE A 287 -9.24 -19.78 15.22
C PHE A 287 -9.29 -21.05 14.38
N LEU A 288 -9.93 -20.93 13.23
CA LEU A 288 -10.29 -22.03 12.34
C LEU A 288 -9.53 -21.91 11.01
N ILE A 289 -9.04 -23.03 10.50
CA ILE A 289 -8.54 -23.19 9.13
C ILE A 289 -9.32 -24.34 8.46
N PRO A 290 -10.25 -24.05 7.54
CA PRO A 290 -10.84 -25.06 6.69
C PRO A 290 -9.88 -25.39 5.55
N VAL A 291 -9.36 -26.62 5.55
CA VAL A 291 -8.56 -27.17 4.46
C VAL A 291 -9.51 -27.90 3.54
N LEU A 292 -9.97 -27.20 2.50
CA LEU A 292 -10.89 -27.76 1.50
C LEU A 292 -10.11 -28.42 0.36
N GLU A 293 -8.89 -27.94 0.10
CA GLU A 293 -8.02 -28.39 -0.99
C GLU A 293 -6.55 -28.47 -0.57
N PRO A 294 -5.71 -29.27 -1.26
CA PRO A 294 -4.27 -29.33 -0.99
C PRO A 294 -3.56 -27.96 -1.11
N THR A 295 -4.10 -27.06 -1.95
CA THR A 295 -3.61 -25.69 -2.10
C THR A 295 -3.85 -24.83 -0.86
N ASP A 296 -4.66 -25.25 0.12
CA ASP A 296 -4.89 -24.51 1.36
C ASP A 296 -3.78 -24.71 2.40
N LEU A 297 -2.82 -25.63 2.18
CA LEU A 297 -1.78 -25.99 3.13
C LEU A 297 -0.83 -24.84 3.52
N PHE A 298 -0.76 -23.77 2.71
CA PHE A 298 0.01 -22.57 3.06
C PHE A 298 -0.62 -21.80 4.24
N LEU A 299 -1.94 -21.92 4.45
CA LEU A 299 -2.64 -21.27 5.56
C LEU A 299 -2.14 -21.74 6.92
N LEU A 300 -1.66 -23.00 6.99
CA LEU A 300 -1.08 -23.56 8.20
C LEU A 300 0.18 -22.82 8.65
N ASP A 301 0.91 -22.20 7.73
CA ASP A 301 2.09 -21.39 8.06
C ASP A 301 1.67 -20.06 8.72
N PHE A 302 0.57 -19.46 8.25
CA PHE A 302 -0.07 -18.31 8.92
C PHE A 302 -0.66 -18.70 10.29
N GLY A 303 -1.31 -19.85 10.39
CA GLY A 303 -1.78 -20.40 11.66
C GLY A 303 -0.63 -20.61 12.66
N SER A 304 0.49 -21.16 12.20
CA SER A 304 1.70 -21.31 13.00
C SER A 304 2.26 -19.98 13.51
N GLN A 305 2.19 -18.93 12.67
CA GLN A 305 2.63 -17.59 13.04
C GLN A 305 1.69 -16.95 14.07
N LEU A 306 0.38 -17.13 13.93
CA LEU A 306 -0.60 -16.72 14.94
C LEU A 306 -0.31 -17.42 16.27
N MET A 307 -0.30 -18.75 16.30
CA MET A 307 -0.07 -19.52 17.54
C MET A 307 1.27 -19.22 18.24
N ARG A 308 2.28 -18.77 17.49
CA ARG A 308 3.56 -18.32 18.07
C ARG A 308 3.39 -17.01 18.86
N ASN A 309 2.48 -16.15 18.42
CA ASN A 309 2.30 -14.78 18.91
C ASN A 309 1.07 -14.58 19.79
N ASN A 310 0.17 -15.56 19.84
CA ASN A 310 -1.00 -15.57 20.70
C ASN A 310 -1.14 -16.93 21.39
N ASP A 311 -1.94 -16.99 22.46
CA ASP A 311 -2.21 -18.24 23.16
C ASP A 311 -3.41 -19.01 22.58
N ALA A 312 -3.82 -18.67 21.36
CA ALA A 312 -5.01 -19.21 20.72
C ALA A 312 -4.86 -20.70 20.39
N THR A 313 -6.01 -21.37 20.31
CA THR A 313 -6.11 -22.73 19.80
C THR A 313 -6.46 -22.73 18.32
N LEU A 314 -5.85 -23.66 17.58
CA LEU A 314 -6.11 -23.90 16.17
C LEU A 314 -7.08 -25.08 16.03
N VAL A 315 -8.15 -24.87 15.27
CA VAL A 315 -9.01 -25.92 14.74
C VAL A 315 -8.77 -26.05 13.25
N VAL A 316 -8.32 -27.22 12.80
CA VAL A 316 -8.25 -27.54 11.38
C VAL A 316 -9.43 -28.43 11.02
N THR A 317 -10.19 -28.00 10.03
CA THR A 317 -11.31 -28.80 9.54
C THR A 317 -10.98 -29.32 8.16
N ASP A 318 -11.22 -30.61 7.97
CA ASP A 318 -10.94 -31.33 6.73
C ASP A 318 -12.22 -32.04 6.25
N PRO A 319 -13.15 -31.32 5.61
CA PRO A 319 -14.41 -31.90 5.13
C PRO A 319 -14.19 -32.91 4.00
N GLY A 320 -13.08 -32.81 3.28
CA GLY A 320 -12.73 -33.67 2.15
C GLY A 320 -12.00 -34.96 2.54
N GLY A 321 -11.61 -35.12 3.81
CA GLY A 321 -10.78 -36.24 4.26
C GLY A 321 -9.38 -36.25 3.63
N LEU A 322 -8.85 -35.07 3.27
CA LEU A 322 -7.53 -34.88 2.70
C LEU A 322 -6.43 -35.43 3.62
N ALA A 323 -6.57 -35.37 4.94
CA ALA A 323 -5.55 -35.85 5.87
C ALA A 323 -5.34 -37.37 5.77
N GLY A 324 -6.37 -38.12 5.34
CA GLY A 324 -6.27 -39.56 5.08
C GLY A 324 -5.66 -39.91 3.72
N THR A 325 -5.61 -38.97 2.77
CA THR A 325 -5.18 -39.20 1.39
C THR A 325 -3.90 -38.46 1.00
N GLN A 326 -3.57 -37.36 1.70
CA GLN A 326 -2.43 -36.48 1.45
C GLN A 326 -1.43 -36.56 2.61
N GLN A 327 -0.25 -37.13 2.34
CA GLN A 327 0.82 -37.24 3.35
C GLN A 327 1.29 -35.88 3.87
N ASP A 328 1.27 -34.85 3.01
CA ASP A 328 1.74 -33.50 3.36
C ASP A 328 0.87 -32.83 4.44
N LEU A 329 -0.45 -33.00 4.38
CA LEU A 329 -1.36 -32.46 5.39
C LEU A 329 -1.16 -33.15 6.73
N ALA A 330 -1.14 -34.48 6.74
CA ALA A 330 -0.91 -35.26 7.95
C ALA A 330 0.42 -34.89 8.62
N LYS A 331 1.48 -34.75 7.83
CA LYS A 331 2.81 -34.33 8.30
C LYS A 331 2.79 -32.92 8.87
N LYS A 332 2.23 -31.93 8.17
CA LYS A 332 2.14 -30.54 8.69
C LYS A 332 1.32 -30.46 9.98
N LEU A 333 0.23 -31.22 10.08
CA LEU A 333 -0.58 -31.27 11.30
C LEU A 333 0.17 -31.91 12.47
N GLN A 334 0.93 -32.98 12.22
CA GLN A 334 1.80 -33.58 13.22
C GLN A 334 2.87 -32.59 13.71
N GLU A 335 3.58 -31.93 12.80
CA GLU A 335 4.60 -30.92 13.13
C GLU A 335 4.00 -29.76 13.95
N LEU A 336 2.80 -29.30 13.61
CA LEU A 336 2.09 -28.29 14.39
C LEU A 336 1.69 -28.80 15.78
N GLY A 337 1.21 -30.04 15.90
CA GLY A 337 0.85 -30.65 17.16
C GLY A 337 2.04 -30.84 18.11
N GLU A 338 3.19 -31.25 17.56
CA GLU A 338 4.46 -31.35 18.31
C GLU A 338 4.94 -29.97 18.78
N ARG A 339 4.84 -28.95 17.92
CA ARG A 339 5.27 -27.59 18.24
C ARG A 339 4.33 -26.86 19.20
N PHE A 340 3.04 -27.19 19.18
CA PHE A 340 2.01 -26.58 20.03
C PHE A 340 1.14 -27.63 20.74
N PRO A 341 1.69 -28.34 21.74
CA PRO A 341 0.99 -29.44 22.42
C PRO A 341 -0.36 -29.01 23.00
N GLY A 342 -1.42 -29.75 22.70
CA GLY A 342 -2.77 -29.51 23.21
C GLY A 342 -3.49 -28.28 22.65
N LYS A 343 -2.87 -27.53 21.72
CA LYS A 343 -3.46 -26.33 21.11
C LYS A 343 -3.94 -26.52 19.67
N VAL A 344 -3.65 -27.67 19.05
CA VAL A 344 -4.10 -28.02 17.69
C VAL A 344 -5.12 -29.14 17.79
N SER A 345 -6.26 -28.97 17.14
CA SER A 345 -7.28 -30.00 17.02
C SER A 345 -7.74 -30.14 15.58
N THR A 346 -8.07 -31.37 15.19
CA THR A 346 -8.64 -31.69 13.89
C THR A 346 -10.10 -32.09 14.05
N GLN A 347 -10.96 -31.60 13.17
CA GLN A 347 -12.37 -31.98 13.14
C GLN A 347 -12.73 -32.50 11.74
N ALA A 348 -13.21 -33.74 11.69
CA ALA A 348 -13.84 -34.27 10.50
C ALA A 348 -15.26 -33.70 10.41
N ILE A 349 -15.57 -33.04 9.30
CA ILE A 349 -16.92 -32.53 9.03
C ILE A 349 -17.52 -33.38 7.95
N MET A 350 -18.70 -33.92 8.21
CA MET A 350 -19.48 -34.59 7.17
C MET A 350 -20.19 -33.54 6.32
N GLY A 351 -19.83 -33.46 5.04
CA GLY A 351 -20.45 -32.57 4.04
C GLY A 351 -19.61 -31.35 3.70
N ALA A 352 -19.79 -30.81 2.48
CA ALA A 352 -19.00 -29.71 1.92
C ALA A 352 -19.30 -28.32 2.51
N HIS A 353 -19.99 -28.24 3.65
CA HIS A 353 -20.36 -26.97 4.25
C HIS A 353 -19.22 -26.44 5.13
N LEU A 354 -18.86 -25.16 4.95
CA LEU A 354 -17.95 -24.47 5.87
C LEU A 354 -18.51 -24.56 7.30
N PRO A 355 -17.73 -25.04 8.28
CA PRO A 355 -18.12 -25.03 9.69
C PRO A 355 -18.14 -23.59 10.19
N ALA A 356 -19.28 -22.92 10.07
CA ALA A 356 -19.53 -21.76 10.91
C ALA A 356 -19.92 -22.29 12.30
N GLN A 357 -18.94 -22.65 13.14
CA GLN A 357 -19.20 -22.86 14.55
C GLN A 357 -19.21 -21.49 15.24
N ALA A 358 -20.28 -21.19 15.97
CA ALA A 358 -20.48 -19.90 16.64
C ALA A 358 -19.41 -19.58 17.72
N SER A 359 -18.50 -20.50 18.04
CA SER A 359 -17.48 -20.37 19.09
C SER A 359 -16.11 -19.90 18.61
N ASP A 360 -15.86 -19.85 17.30
CA ASP A 360 -14.56 -19.42 16.77
C ASP A 360 -14.50 -17.88 16.72
N ASP A 361 -13.31 -17.30 16.88
CA ASP A 361 -13.12 -15.83 16.87
C ASP A 361 -12.61 -15.32 15.52
N LEU A 362 -11.84 -16.16 14.81
CA LEU A 362 -11.21 -15.84 13.53
C LEU A 362 -11.18 -17.08 12.62
N MET A 363 -11.51 -16.90 11.34
CA MET A 363 -11.34 -17.92 10.30
C MET A 363 -10.30 -17.47 9.28
N LEU A 364 -9.32 -18.32 8.98
CA LEU A 364 -8.36 -18.10 7.89
C LEU A 364 -8.72 -19.04 6.75
N ILE A 365 -8.91 -18.50 5.55
CA ILE A 365 -9.35 -19.27 4.39
C ILE A 365 -8.65 -18.76 3.14
N SER A 366 -8.33 -19.63 2.19
CA SER A 366 -7.73 -19.21 0.93
C SER A 366 -8.74 -18.46 0.09
N LEU A 367 -8.24 -17.58 -0.78
CA LEU A 367 -9.08 -16.87 -1.73
C LEU A 367 -9.89 -17.83 -2.60
N GLU A 368 -9.32 -18.97 -3.02
CA GLU A 368 -9.96 -19.98 -3.87
C GLU A 368 -11.07 -20.74 -3.13
N SER A 369 -10.76 -21.26 -1.94
CA SER A 369 -11.72 -21.97 -1.10
C SER A 369 -12.89 -21.09 -0.66
N TRP A 370 -12.64 -19.81 -0.40
CA TRP A 370 -13.69 -18.84 -0.16
C TRP A 370 -14.62 -18.65 -1.36
N LYS A 371 -14.11 -18.64 -2.61
CA LYS A 371 -14.98 -18.56 -3.81
C LYS A 371 -15.87 -19.78 -3.91
N LYS A 372 -15.26 -20.97 -3.82
CA LYS A 372 -15.98 -22.25 -3.91
C LYS A 372 -17.09 -22.35 -2.87
N ALA A 373 -16.81 -21.91 -1.64
CA ALA A 373 -17.82 -21.92 -0.59
C ALA A 373 -18.98 -20.94 -0.85
N ILE A 374 -18.70 -19.73 -1.35
CA ILE A 374 -19.75 -18.77 -1.73
C ILE A 374 -20.59 -19.27 -2.91
N ASP A 375 -19.95 -19.91 -3.90
CA ASP A 375 -20.63 -20.44 -5.08
C ASP A 375 -21.61 -21.58 -4.73
N GLN A 376 -21.35 -22.29 -3.62
CA GLN A 376 -22.22 -23.35 -3.11
C GLN A 376 -23.40 -22.81 -2.30
N SER A 377 -23.18 -21.89 -1.35
CA SER A 377 -24.22 -21.24 -0.56
C SER A 377 -23.66 -19.99 0.13
N VAL A 378 -24.53 -19.05 0.52
CA VAL A 378 -24.16 -17.84 1.30
C VAL A 378 -24.78 -17.81 2.70
N ASP A 379 -25.61 -18.79 3.06
CA ASP A 379 -26.39 -18.78 4.31
C ASP A 379 -25.51 -18.82 5.57
N TRP A 380 -24.29 -19.34 5.43
CA TRP A 380 -23.29 -19.41 6.50
C TRP A 380 -22.56 -18.08 6.73
N LEU A 381 -22.57 -17.15 5.77
CA LEU A 381 -21.77 -15.92 5.80
C LEU A 381 -22.10 -15.00 7.00
N PRO A 382 -23.37 -14.78 7.39
CA PRO A 382 -23.70 -14.00 8.59
C PRO A 382 -23.17 -14.66 9.87
N MET A 383 -23.11 -15.99 9.90
CA MET A 383 -22.71 -16.79 11.06
C MET A 383 -21.18 -16.95 11.21
N THR A 384 -20.40 -16.49 10.23
CA THR A 384 -18.93 -16.56 10.34
C THR A 384 -18.43 -15.70 11.49
N PRO A 385 -17.27 -16.04 12.07
CA PRO A 385 -16.51 -15.09 12.86
C PRO A 385 -15.91 -13.98 11.98
N SER A 386 -14.96 -13.22 12.53
CA SER A 386 -14.08 -12.39 11.69
C SER A 386 -13.32 -13.29 10.72
N VAL A 387 -13.10 -12.83 9.49
CA VAL A 387 -12.50 -13.66 8.44
C VAL A 387 -11.28 -12.98 7.85
N LEU A 388 -10.20 -13.73 7.70
CA LEU A 388 -9.02 -13.34 6.94
C LEU A 388 -8.93 -14.24 5.69
N VAL A 389 -9.30 -13.67 4.54
CA VAL A 389 -9.18 -14.36 3.24
C VAL A 389 -7.78 -14.08 2.69
N ILE A 390 -6.99 -15.13 2.46
CA ILE A 390 -5.58 -14.99 2.03
C ILE A 390 -5.42 -15.47 0.60
N LYS A 391 -4.86 -14.60 -0.24
CA LYS A 391 -4.26 -14.98 -1.52
C LYS A 391 -2.76 -15.15 -1.29
N PRO A 392 -2.16 -16.33 -1.60
CA PRO A 392 -0.72 -16.53 -1.45
C PRO A 392 0.09 -15.67 -2.43
#